data_AF-A0AA36JFC2-F1
#
_entry.id   AF-A0AA36JFC2-F1
#
_cell.length_a   1.000
_cell.length_b   1.000
_cell.length_c   1.000
_cell.angle_alpha   90.00
_cell.angle_beta   90.00
_cell.angle_gamma   90.00
#
_symmetry.space_group_name_H-M   'P 1'
#
loop_
_entity.id
_entity.type
_entity.pdbx_description
1 polymer ?
#
loop_
_entity_poly.entity_id
_entity_poly.type
_entity_poly.pdbx_seq_one_letter_code
_entity_poly.pdbx_strand_id
1 'polypeptide(L)'
;MADAAGPAPLVGLVLQLQEELRAYMFLFVEVACLGHGAAACRRLRGCLWEDVAFWKAYAGVCLARQPVRDGPAKLRERFRVWLFHLEGHWAMDFANAAAQDRQAEFGANFLQLFSDARYIASGLMPWDKGPEVDAFAQVACSLLSQYNPKQLDERWAAESLISKVEQRCDVFMEDQVERVTQAFEESLEKSMLEQHLQGAEDASLTEPLPEGAWQTWDLEEESEEDFPGMDDFAWPSPTQSDTDRSDH
;
A
#
# COMPACT_ATOMS: atom_id res chain seq x y z
N MET A 1 29.45 -2.14 -33.06
CA MET A 1 29.62 -3.58 -33.36
C MET A 1 29.76 -4.37 -32.05
N ALA A 2 28.68 -4.50 -31.30
CA ALA A 2 28.49 -5.38 -30.13
C ALA A 2 26.98 -5.70 -30.11
N ASP A 3 26.46 -6.92 -29.97
CA ASP A 3 26.92 -8.13 -29.28
C ASP A 3 26.71 -9.39 -30.14
N ALA A 4 27.71 -10.29 -30.16
CA ALA A 4 27.57 -11.65 -30.67
C ALA A 4 27.17 -12.67 -29.58
N ALA A 5 26.95 -12.21 -28.34
CA ALA A 5 26.41 -13.04 -27.29
C ALA A 5 24.92 -13.30 -27.55
N GLY A 6 24.55 -14.58 -27.69
CA GLY A 6 23.15 -14.99 -27.80
C GLY A 6 22.32 -14.53 -26.60
N PRO A 7 20.98 -14.55 -26.69
CA PRO A 7 20.13 -14.26 -25.55
C PRO A 7 20.44 -15.25 -24.42
N ALA A 8 20.32 -14.81 -23.16
CA ALA A 8 20.38 -15.72 -22.02
C ALA A 8 19.43 -16.92 -22.27
N PRO A 9 19.81 -18.16 -21.90
CA PRO A 9 19.04 -19.36 -22.24
C PRO A 9 17.55 -19.27 -21.88
N LEU A 10 17.23 -18.69 -20.73
CA LEU A 10 15.85 -18.47 -20.28
C LEU A 10 15.07 -17.53 -21.21
N VAL A 11 15.67 -16.42 -21.64
CA VAL A 11 15.04 -15.48 -22.60
C VAL A 11 14.84 -16.18 -23.94
N GLY A 12 15.82 -16.98 -24.38
CA GLY A 12 15.70 -17.81 -25.57
C GLY A 12 14.51 -18.78 -25.51
N LEU A 13 14.34 -19.46 -24.37
CA LEU A 13 13.21 -20.35 -24.13
C LEU A 13 11.88 -19.60 -24.21
N VAL A 14 11.73 -18.49 -23.47
CA VAL A 14 10.49 -17.69 -23.47
C VAL A 14 10.11 -17.21 -24.87
N LEU A 15 11.09 -16.82 -25.69
CA LEU A 15 10.87 -16.36 -27.06
C LEU A 15 10.38 -17.48 -28.01
N GLN A 16 10.64 -18.74 -27.69
CA GLN A 16 10.24 -19.88 -28.51
C GLN A 16 8.84 -20.39 -28.17
N LEU A 17 8.28 -19.99 -27.03
CA LEU A 17 6.95 -20.39 -26.61
C LEU A 17 5.87 -19.65 -27.40
N GLN A 18 4.79 -20.35 -27.71
CA GLN A 18 3.57 -19.74 -28.25
C GLN A 18 3.01 -18.71 -27.26
N GLU A 19 2.29 -17.72 -27.78
CA GLU A 19 1.76 -16.57 -27.05
C GLU A 19 0.89 -17.01 -25.86
N GLU A 20 0.06 -18.04 -26.05
CA GLU A 20 -0.82 -18.60 -25.02
C GLU A 20 -0.02 -19.25 -23.88
N LEU A 21 1.05 -19.98 -24.21
CA LEU A 21 1.91 -20.62 -23.21
C LEU A 21 2.75 -19.57 -22.47
N ARG A 22 3.21 -18.52 -23.16
CA ARG A 22 3.83 -17.35 -22.50
C ARG A 22 2.84 -16.71 -21.53
N ALA A 23 1.63 -16.40 -21.98
CA ALA A 23 0.58 -15.82 -21.13
C ALA A 23 0.30 -16.68 -19.90
N TYR A 24 0.20 -18.00 -20.07
CA TYR A 24 0.01 -18.94 -18.96
C TYR A 24 1.19 -18.94 -17.97
N MET A 25 2.43 -18.93 -18.46
CA MET A 25 3.62 -18.83 -17.59
C MET A 25 3.66 -17.55 -16.76
N PHE A 26 3.12 -16.45 -17.31
CA PHE A 26 3.11 -15.16 -16.64
C PHE A 26 1.80 -14.88 -15.90
N LEU A 27 0.83 -15.80 -15.87
CA LEU A 27 -0.52 -15.57 -15.31
C LEU A 27 -0.50 -15.09 -13.86
N PHE A 28 0.46 -15.58 -13.06
CA PHE A 28 0.63 -15.22 -11.65
C PHE A 28 1.72 -14.17 -11.41
N VAL A 29 2.31 -13.64 -12.49
CA VAL A 29 3.32 -12.59 -12.40
C VAL A 29 2.62 -11.23 -12.46
N GLU A 30 2.93 -10.37 -11.51
CA GLU A 30 2.43 -9.01 -11.49
C GLU A 30 2.82 -8.26 -12.76
N VAL A 31 1.91 -7.42 -13.25
CA VAL A 31 2.12 -6.60 -14.46
C VAL A 31 3.33 -5.69 -14.33
N ALA A 32 3.62 -5.20 -13.13
CA ALA A 32 4.81 -4.41 -12.84
C ALA A 32 6.10 -5.19 -13.14
N CYS A 33 6.17 -6.45 -12.71
CA CYS A 33 7.29 -7.35 -12.99
C CYS A 33 7.46 -7.62 -14.49
N LEU A 34 6.35 -7.79 -15.23
CA LEU A 34 6.38 -7.86 -16.70
C LEU A 34 6.97 -6.60 -17.32
N GLY A 35 6.54 -5.42 -16.83
CA GLY A 35 7.05 -4.12 -17.26
C GLY A 35 8.55 -3.96 -16.99
N HIS A 36 9.03 -4.35 -15.81
CA HIS A 36 10.45 -4.32 -15.47
C HIS A 36 11.27 -5.26 -16.36
N GLY A 37 10.80 -6.49 -16.61
CA GLY A 37 11.45 -7.42 -17.52
C GLY A 37 11.53 -6.90 -18.95
N ALA A 38 10.46 -6.26 -19.42
CA ALA A 38 10.42 -5.60 -20.72
C ALA A 38 11.36 -4.39 -20.79
N ALA A 39 11.48 -3.59 -19.73
CA ALA A 39 12.41 -2.47 -19.67
C ALA A 39 13.88 -2.92 -19.72
N ALA A 40 14.19 -4.01 -19.02
CA ALA A 40 15.56 -4.55 -18.93
C ALA A 40 16.00 -5.29 -20.22
N CYS A 41 15.09 -5.90 -20.99
CA CYS A 41 15.43 -6.70 -22.16
C CYS A 41 14.59 -6.35 -23.38
N ARG A 42 15.22 -5.79 -24.42
CA ARG A 42 14.57 -5.43 -25.70
C ARG A 42 13.84 -6.61 -26.37
N ARG A 43 14.37 -7.84 -26.22
CA ARG A 43 13.71 -9.03 -26.78
C ARG A 43 12.44 -9.40 -26.00
N LEU A 44 12.50 -9.37 -24.66
CA LEU A 44 11.31 -9.55 -23.81
C LEU A 44 10.30 -8.45 -24.04
N ARG A 45 10.74 -7.20 -24.25
CA ARG A 45 9.85 -6.11 -24.65
C ARG A 45 9.08 -6.46 -25.92
N GLY A 46 9.76 -6.96 -26.94
CA GLY A 46 9.13 -7.33 -28.21
C GLY A 46 8.09 -8.44 -28.06
N CYS A 47 8.38 -9.48 -27.27
CA CYS A 47 7.51 -10.66 -27.16
C CYS A 47 6.49 -10.62 -26.00
N LEU A 48 6.68 -9.80 -24.97
CA LEU A 48 5.73 -9.70 -23.86
C LEU A 48 5.04 -8.34 -23.87
N TRP A 49 5.79 -7.26 -24.06
CA TRP A 49 5.23 -5.93 -23.92
C TRP A 49 4.52 -5.46 -25.19
N GLU A 50 5.17 -5.56 -26.36
CA GLU A 50 4.62 -5.04 -27.62
C GLU A 50 3.83 -6.10 -28.43
N ASP A 51 3.69 -7.31 -27.92
CA ASP A 51 2.99 -8.41 -28.58
C ASP A 51 1.47 -8.36 -28.27
N VAL A 52 0.68 -8.03 -29.29
CA VAL A 52 -0.78 -7.95 -29.21
C VAL A 52 -1.42 -9.29 -28.85
N ALA A 53 -0.90 -10.40 -29.40
CA ALA A 53 -1.46 -11.71 -29.18
C ALA A 53 -1.15 -12.21 -27.76
N PHE A 54 0.04 -11.89 -27.23
CA PHE A 54 0.35 -12.10 -25.82
C PHE A 54 -0.64 -11.38 -24.91
N TRP A 55 -0.89 -10.07 -25.10
CA TRP A 55 -1.81 -9.33 -24.23
C TRP A 55 -3.24 -9.87 -24.28
N LYS A 56 -3.71 -10.29 -25.45
CA LYS A 56 -5.04 -10.91 -25.59
C LYS A 56 -5.14 -12.23 -24.83
N ALA A 57 -4.09 -13.05 -24.86
CA ALA A 57 -4.04 -14.30 -24.11
C ALA A 57 -3.89 -14.06 -22.60
N TYR A 58 -3.01 -13.13 -22.21
CA TYR A 58 -2.70 -12.83 -20.80
C TYR A 58 -3.86 -12.17 -20.06
N ALA A 59 -4.47 -11.16 -20.68
CA ALA A 59 -5.59 -10.43 -20.08
C ALA A 59 -6.93 -11.21 -20.21
N GLY A 60 -6.99 -12.21 -21.08
CA GLY A 60 -8.12 -13.12 -21.23
C GLY A 60 -9.44 -12.41 -21.51
N VAL A 61 -10.44 -12.65 -20.66
CA VAL A 61 -11.83 -12.22 -20.86
C VAL A 61 -12.00 -10.71 -21.00
N CYS A 62 -11.15 -9.90 -20.35
CA CYS A 62 -11.26 -8.44 -20.43
C CYS A 62 -10.89 -7.89 -21.83
N LEU A 63 -10.03 -8.59 -22.57
CA LEU A 63 -9.62 -8.22 -23.93
C LEU A 63 -10.22 -9.12 -25.02
N ALA A 64 -10.96 -10.17 -24.67
CA ALA A 64 -11.51 -11.15 -25.61
C ALA A 64 -12.41 -10.51 -26.69
N ARG A 65 -13.16 -9.46 -26.32
CA ARG A 65 -14.07 -8.75 -27.23
C ARG A 65 -13.40 -7.61 -28.02
N GLN A 66 -12.11 -7.35 -27.80
CA GLN A 66 -11.43 -6.22 -28.40
C GLN A 66 -10.92 -6.53 -29.81
N PRO A 67 -11.08 -5.60 -30.77
CA PRO A 67 -10.64 -5.81 -32.14
C PRO A 67 -9.12 -6.04 -32.18
N VAL A 68 -8.66 -6.94 -33.06
CA VAL A 68 -7.23 -7.23 -33.28
C VAL A 68 -6.45 -5.98 -33.75
N ARG A 69 -7.16 -4.95 -34.22
CA ARG A 69 -6.57 -3.70 -34.72
C ARG A 69 -6.07 -2.77 -33.61
N ASP A 70 -6.42 -3.01 -32.36
CA ASP A 70 -5.89 -2.21 -31.26
C ASP A 70 -4.41 -2.53 -31.05
N GLY A 71 -3.56 -1.50 -31.03
CA GLY A 71 -2.13 -1.65 -30.75
C GLY A 71 -1.88 -2.09 -29.29
N PRO A 72 -0.69 -2.62 -28.99
CA PRO A 72 -0.36 -3.17 -27.67
C PRO A 72 -0.51 -2.14 -26.54
N ALA A 73 -0.15 -0.88 -26.78
CA ALA A 73 -0.33 0.19 -25.80
C ALA A 73 -1.79 0.38 -25.38
N LYS A 74 -2.73 0.29 -26.34
CA LYS A 74 -4.17 0.44 -26.07
C LYS A 74 -4.72 -0.78 -25.34
N LEU A 75 -4.22 -1.97 -25.64
CA LEU A 75 -4.59 -3.19 -24.91
C LEU A 75 -4.10 -3.15 -23.45
N ARG A 76 -2.85 -2.72 -23.22
CA ARG A 76 -2.30 -2.50 -21.87
C ARG A 76 -3.11 -1.49 -21.09
N GLU A 77 -3.52 -0.39 -21.73
CA GLU A 77 -4.33 0.63 -21.07
C GLU A 77 -5.72 0.12 -20.68
N ARG A 78 -6.40 -0.60 -21.58
CA ARG A 78 -7.68 -1.26 -21.26
C ARG A 78 -7.53 -2.26 -20.12
N PHE A 79 -6.46 -3.05 -20.15
CA PHE A 79 -6.18 -4.01 -19.09
C PHE A 79 -5.91 -3.34 -17.76
N ARG A 80 -5.14 -2.24 -17.72
CA ARG A 80 -4.93 -1.41 -16.52
C ARG A 80 -6.26 -0.91 -15.97
N VAL A 81 -7.07 -0.29 -16.83
CA VAL A 81 -8.36 0.28 -16.45
C VAL A 81 -9.27 -0.81 -15.86
N TRP A 82 -9.32 -1.99 -16.47
CA TRP A 82 -10.06 -3.14 -15.94
C TRP A 82 -9.48 -3.65 -14.61
N LEU A 83 -8.16 -3.84 -14.55
CA LEU A 83 -7.44 -4.43 -13.41
C LEU A 83 -7.63 -3.60 -12.13
N PHE A 84 -7.67 -2.28 -12.26
CA PHE A 84 -7.81 -1.34 -11.15
C PHE A 84 -9.24 -0.81 -10.99
N HIS A 85 -10.22 -1.41 -11.66
CA HIS A 85 -11.63 -1.01 -11.61
C HIS A 85 -11.89 0.47 -11.98
N LEU A 86 -11.13 1.01 -12.92
CA LEU A 86 -11.22 2.41 -13.39
C LEU A 86 -12.20 2.58 -14.56
N GLU A 87 -13.07 1.60 -14.82
CA GLU A 87 -14.05 1.65 -15.89
C GLU A 87 -15.25 2.52 -15.51
N GLY A 88 -15.73 3.38 -16.42
CA GLY A 88 -16.96 4.15 -16.20
C GLY A 88 -16.83 5.19 -15.09
N HIS A 89 -17.76 5.16 -14.14
CA HIS A 89 -17.87 6.10 -13.00
C HIS A 89 -17.25 5.50 -11.74
N TRP A 90 -16.00 5.05 -11.86
CA TRP A 90 -15.33 4.24 -10.84
C TRP A 90 -15.26 4.91 -9.46
N ALA A 91 -15.15 6.24 -9.36
CA ALA A 91 -15.10 6.90 -8.08
C ALA A 91 -16.48 6.88 -7.39
N MET A 92 -17.56 7.03 -8.17
CA MET A 92 -18.93 6.89 -7.69
C MET A 92 -19.24 5.44 -7.31
N ASP A 93 -18.79 4.47 -8.09
CA ASP A 93 -18.97 3.05 -7.79
C ASP A 93 -18.25 2.67 -6.49
N PHE A 94 -17.03 3.17 -6.28
CA PHE A 94 -16.30 3.02 -5.02
C PHE A 94 -17.03 3.71 -3.85
N ALA A 95 -17.54 4.93 -4.03
CA ALA A 95 -18.33 5.63 -3.02
C ALA A 95 -19.58 4.85 -2.61
N ASN A 96 -20.27 4.25 -3.59
CA ASN A 96 -21.46 3.43 -3.38
C ASN A 96 -21.11 2.14 -2.62
N ALA A 97 -20.02 1.46 -2.99
CA ALA A 97 -19.54 0.28 -2.28
C ALA A 97 -19.22 0.62 -0.81
N ALA A 98 -18.48 1.71 -0.57
CA ALA A 98 -18.18 2.20 0.79
C ALA A 98 -19.44 2.60 1.58
N ALA A 99 -20.47 3.13 0.92
CA ALA A 99 -21.74 3.42 1.57
C ALA A 99 -22.53 2.15 1.93
N GLN A 100 -22.50 1.13 1.07
CA GLN A 100 -23.15 -0.17 1.30
C GLN A 100 -22.48 -0.93 2.44
N ASP A 101 -21.15 -0.99 2.45
CA ASP A 101 -20.39 -1.66 3.53
C ASP A 101 -20.67 -1.02 4.90
N ARG A 102 -20.85 0.31 4.96
CA ARG A 102 -21.25 1.00 6.20
C ARG A 102 -22.65 0.64 6.69
N GLN A 103 -23.54 0.22 5.79
CA GLN A 103 -24.90 -0.20 6.13
C GLN A 103 -24.99 -1.69 6.47
N ALA A 104 -23.89 -2.44 6.36
CA ALA A 104 -23.87 -3.86 6.71
C ALA A 104 -24.08 -4.06 8.22
N GLU A 105 -24.69 -5.20 8.58
CA GLU A 105 -25.05 -5.55 9.97
C GLU A 105 -23.85 -5.54 10.94
N PHE A 106 -22.65 -5.80 10.42
CA PHE A 106 -21.41 -5.90 11.19
C PHE A 106 -20.56 -4.61 11.18
N GLY A 107 -21.08 -3.53 10.59
CA GLY A 107 -20.33 -2.30 10.36
C GLY A 107 -19.42 -2.37 9.13
N ALA A 108 -18.82 -1.24 8.77
CA ALA A 108 -17.88 -1.16 7.65
C ALA A 108 -16.55 -1.85 7.99
N ASN A 109 -16.03 -2.63 7.05
CA ASN A 109 -14.68 -3.15 7.11
C ASN A 109 -13.70 -2.11 6.53
N PHE A 110 -13.23 -1.17 7.37
CA PHE A 110 -12.36 -0.10 6.90
C PHE A 110 -10.99 -0.61 6.43
N LEU A 111 -10.49 -1.72 6.98
CA LEU A 111 -9.29 -2.38 6.48
C LEU A 111 -9.41 -2.72 4.98
N GLN A 112 -10.53 -3.34 4.58
CA GLN A 112 -10.80 -3.66 3.18
C GLN A 112 -10.99 -2.40 2.34
N LEU A 113 -11.78 -1.43 2.82
CA LEU A 113 -12.04 -0.17 2.09
C LEU A 113 -10.76 0.64 1.83
N PHE A 114 -9.85 0.73 2.80
CA PHE A 114 -8.55 1.38 2.61
C PHE A 114 -7.63 0.59 1.70
N SER A 115 -7.66 -0.75 1.77
CA SER A 115 -6.92 -1.60 0.83
C SER A 115 -7.40 -1.40 -0.60
N ASP A 116 -8.70 -1.34 -0.83
CA ASP A 116 -9.31 -1.11 -2.14
C ASP A 116 -9.03 0.30 -2.65
N ALA A 117 -9.16 1.33 -1.79
CA ALA A 117 -8.77 2.69 -2.12
C ALA A 117 -7.28 2.76 -2.54
N ARG A 118 -6.38 2.12 -1.78
CA ARG A 118 -4.95 2.09 -2.10
C ARG A 118 -4.69 1.35 -3.41
N TYR A 119 -5.42 0.28 -3.67
CA TYR A 119 -5.33 -0.48 -4.90
C TYR A 119 -5.74 0.38 -6.11
N ILE A 120 -6.89 1.05 -6.05
CA ILE A 120 -7.36 2.00 -7.06
C ILE A 120 -6.32 3.12 -7.28
N ALA A 121 -5.85 3.76 -6.21
CA ALA A 121 -4.86 4.84 -6.28
C ALA A 121 -3.53 4.39 -6.91
N SER A 122 -3.15 3.12 -6.74
CA SER A 122 -1.96 2.53 -7.38
C SER A 122 -2.13 2.37 -8.89
N GLY A 123 -3.38 2.23 -9.37
CA GLY A 123 -3.72 2.07 -10.77
C GLY A 123 -3.81 3.35 -11.58
N LEU A 124 -4.05 4.50 -10.92
CA LEU A 124 -4.23 5.79 -11.59
C LEU A 124 -3.00 6.20 -12.39
N MET A 125 -3.19 6.98 -13.45
CA MET A 125 -2.15 7.56 -14.31
C MET A 125 -2.31 9.08 -14.40
N PRO A 126 -1.27 9.83 -14.79
CA PRO A 126 -1.33 11.30 -14.88
C PRO A 126 -2.41 11.85 -15.82
N TRP A 127 -2.94 11.03 -16.73
CA TRP A 127 -4.03 11.39 -17.64
C TRP A 127 -5.42 11.01 -17.14
N ASP A 128 -5.54 10.26 -16.03
CA ASP A 128 -6.83 9.96 -15.38
C ASP A 128 -7.33 11.15 -14.52
N LYS A 129 -6.58 12.26 -14.49
CA LYS A 129 -6.92 13.49 -13.76
C LYS A 129 -8.33 13.99 -14.09
N GLY A 130 -8.96 14.61 -13.10
CA GLY A 130 -10.22 15.30 -13.29
C GLY A 130 -11.19 15.07 -12.13
N PRO A 131 -12.50 15.18 -12.39
CA PRO A 131 -13.52 15.15 -11.33
C PRO A 131 -13.62 13.80 -10.61
N GLU A 132 -13.32 12.69 -11.29
CA GLU A 132 -13.35 11.35 -10.68
C GLU A 132 -12.24 11.19 -9.61
N VAL A 133 -11.03 11.70 -9.87
CA VAL A 133 -9.94 11.67 -8.87
C VAL A 133 -10.26 12.55 -7.67
N ASP A 134 -10.89 13.71 -7.89
CA ASP A 134 -11.34 14.56 -6.79
C ASP A 134 -12.46 13.91 -5.96
N ALA A 135 -13.45 13.31 -6.63
CA ALA A 135 -14.51 12.55 -5.97
C ALA A 135 -13.93 11.38 -5.14
N PHE A 136 -12.95 10.66 -5.69
CA PHE A 136 -12.24 9.62 -4.96
C PHE A 136 -11.51 10.14 -3.73
N ALA A 137 -10.79 11.27 -3.84
CA ALA A 137 -10.11 11.89 -2.70
C ALA A 137 -11.12 12.31 -1.61
N GLN A 138 -12.29 12.84 -1.99
CA GLN A 138 -13.36 13.16 -1.03
C GLN A 138 -13.90 11.91 -0.31
N VAL A 139 -14.05 10.79 -1.02
CA VAL A 139 -14.45 9.50 -0.40
C VAL A 139 -13.36 9.04 0.57
N ALA A 140 -12.08 9.15 0.20
CA ALA A 140 -10.97 8.81 1.07
C ALA A 140 -10.95 9.66 2.36
N CYS A 141 -11.10 10.99 2.27
CA CYS A 141 -11.26 11.86 3.44
C CYS A 141 -12.43 11.41 4.32
N SER A 142 -13.58 11.13 3.71
CA SER A 142 -14.76 10.65 4.43
C SER A 142 -14.49 9.36 5.19
N LEU A 143 -13.79 8.39 4.60
CA LEU A 143 -13.39 7.15 5.26
C LEU A 143 -12.43 7.41 6.44
N LEU A 144 -11.43 8.27 6.22
CA LEU A 144 -10.45 8.66 7.23
C LEU A 144 -11.09 9.38 8.44
N SER A 145 -12.16 10.15 8.24
CA SER A 145 -12.87 10.78 9.36
C SER A 145 -13.77 9.82 10.16
N GLN A 146 -13.99 8.60 9.68
CA GLN A 146 -14.98 7.66 10.23
C GLN A 146 -14.40 6.36 10.81
N TYR A 147 -13.24 5.91 10.34
CA TYR A 147 -12.62 4.68 10.86
C TYR A 147 -12.22 4.82 12.33
N ASN A 148 -11.87 3.71 12.98
CA ASN A 148 -11.45 3.71 14.37
C ASN A 148 -9.92 3.64 14.48
N PRO A 149 -9.22 4.73 14.86
CA PRO A 149 -7.75 4.72 14.92
C PRO A 149 -7.15 3.84 16.03
N LYS A 150 -7.99 3.36 16.97
CA LYS A 150 -7.57 2.41 18.01
C LYS A 150 -7.32 1.00 17.43
N GLN A 151 -7.90 0.70 16.27
CA GLN A 151 -7.65 -0.56 15.56
C GLN A 151 -6.39 -0.41 14.70
N LEU A 152 -5.30 -1.06 15.14
CA LEU A 152 -3.96 -0.89 14.56
C LEU A 152 -3.89 -1.32 13.10
N ASP A 153 -4.63 -2.37 12.72
CA ASP A 153 -4.74 -2.85 11.35
C ASP A 153 -5.44 -1.84 10.43
N GLU A 154 -6.57 -1.27 10.86
CA GLU A 154 -7.24 -0.19 10.13
C GLU A 154 -6.34 1.04 9.98
N ARG A 155 -5.64 1.40 11.07
CA ARG A 155 -4.68 2.52 11.06
C ARG A 155 -3.54 2.29 10.09
N TRP A 156 -2.92 1.11 10.06
CA TRP A 156 -1.86 0.80 9.10
C TRP A 156 -2.35 0.82 7.65
N ALA A 157 -3.60 0.40 7.41
CA ALA A 157 -4.20 0.48 6.09
C ALA A 157 -4.45 1.93 5.66
N ALA A 158 -4.92 2.78 6.58
CA ALA A 158 -5.06 4.22 6.36
C ALA A 158 -3.71 4.89 6.06
N GLU A 159 -2.67 4.63 6.87
CA GLU A 159 -1.29 5.12 6.63
C GLU A 159 -0.77 4.68 5.26
N SER A 160 -1.04 3.44 4.87
CA SER A 160 -0.65 2.89 3.56
C SER A 160 -1.37 3.58 2.40
N LEU A 161 -2.64 3.98 2.57
CA LEU A 161 -3.39 4.76 1.59
C LEU A 161 -2.80 6.16 1.44
N ILE A 162 -2.54 6.86 2.55
CA ILE A 162 -1.98 8.22 2.54
C ILE A 162 -0.62 8.24 1.87
N SER A 163 0.28 7.33 2.28
CA SER A 163 1.60 7.21 1.66
C SER A 163 1.49 6.95 0.16
N LYS A 164 0.46 6.20 -0.29
CA LYS A 164 0.22 6.00 -1.72
C LYS A 164 -0.25 7.29 -2.41
N VAL A 165 -1.16 8.05 -1.81
CA VAL A 165 -1.63 9.34 -2.34
C VAL A 165 -0.48 10.34 -2.44
N GLU A 166 0.35 10.45 -1.41
CA GLU A 166 1.53 11.33 -1.37
C GLU A 166 2.58 10.95 -2.44
N GLN A 167 2.84 9.66 -2.62
CA GLN A 167 3.76 9.16 -3.65
C GLN A 167 3.29 9.47 -5.08
N ARG A 168 1.98 9.74 -5.26
CA ARG A 168 1.33 9.93 -6.56
C ARG A 168 1.01 11.40 -6.84
N CYS A 169 1.95 12.30 -6.55
CA CYS A 169 1.89 13.73 -6.93
C CYS A 169 1.76 13.97 -8.44
N ASP A 170 2.02 12.96 -9.26
CA ASP A 170 1.78 12.97 -10.71
C ASP A 170 0.29 12.89 -11.07
N VAL A 171 -0.54 12.36 -10.18
CA VAL A 171 -1.99 12.15 -10.32
C VAL A 171 -2.79 13.10 -9.43
N PHE A 172 -2.48 13.12 -8.13
CA PHE A 172 -3.18 13.93 -7.13
C PHE A 172 -2.65 15.35 -7.10
N MET A 173 -3.56 16.31 -6.97
CA MET A 173 -3.20 17.72 -6.77
C MET A 173 -2.76 17.96 -5.32
N GLU A 174 -1.96 18.99 -5.09
CA GLU A 174 -1.44 19.32 -3.76
C GLU A 174 -2.57 19.53 -2.73
N ASP A 175 -3.66 20.19 -3.12
CA ASP A 175 -4.85 20.39 -2.27
C ASP A 175 -5.57 19.08 -1.93
N GLN A 176 -5.50 18.08 -2.81
CA GLN A 176 -6.09 16.75 -2.56
C GLN A 176 -5.23 15.96 -1.58
N VAL A 177 -3.90 16.00 -1.75
CA VAL A 177 -2.96 15.37 -0.84
C VAL A 177 -3.09 15.97 0.56
N GLU A 178 -3.08 17.31 0.67
CA GLU A 178 -3.22 18.02 1.95
C GLU A 178 -4.54 17.66 2.65
N ARG A 179 -5.67 17.67 1.94
CA ARG A 179 -6.98 17.28 2.52
C ARG A 179 -7.02 15.85 3.03
N VAL A 180 -6.40 14.91 2.31
CA VAL A 180 -6.37 13.49 2.71
C VAL A 180 -5.48 13.31 3.95
N THR A 181 -4.29 13.93 3.97
CA THR A 181 -3.38 13.89 5.12
C THR A 181 -4.01 14.56 6.34
N GLN A 182 -4.62 15.73 6.19
CA GLN A 182 -5.30 16.43 7.28
C GLN A 182 -6.45 15.60 7.87
N ALA A 183 -7.28 14.95 7.03
CA ALA A 183 -8.38 14.11 7.50
C ALA A 183 -7.90 12.92 8.36
N PHE A 184 -6.70 12.41 8.10
CA PHE A 184 -6.07 11.38 8.93
C PHE A 184 -5.51 11.94 10.24
N GLU A 185 -4.82 13.08 10.20
CA GLU A 185 -4.30 13.70 11.42
C GLU A 185 -5.43 14.07 12.38
N GLU A 186 -6.54 14.62 11.86
CA GLU A 186 -7.74 14.94 12.63
C GLU A 186 -8.38 13.68 13.25
N SER A 187 -8.36 12.54 12.55
CA SER A 187 -8.89 11.30 13.11
C SER A 187 -8.03 10.78 14.26
N LEU A 188 -6.70 10.87 14.13
CA LEU A 188 -5.76 10.52 15.20
C LEU A 188 -5.92 11.44 16.41
N GLU A 189 -5.99 12.75 16.20
CA GLU A 189 -6.20 13.74 17.25
C GLU A 189 -7.51 13.47 18.01
N LYS A 190 -8.60 13.28 17.27
CA LYS A 190 -9.90 12.94 17.85
C LYS A 190 -9.83 11.67 18.70
N SER A 191 -9.17 10.62 18.22
CA SER A 191 -9.03 9.36 18.96
C SER A 191 -8.21 9.53 20.24
N MET A 192 -7.14 10.32 20.20
CA MET A 192 -6.33 10.67 21.37
C MET A 192 -7.15 11.45 22.40
N LEU A 193 -7.92 12.45 21.99
CA LEU A 193 -8.77 13.24 22.88
C LEU A 193 -9.86 12.37 23.53
N GLU A 194 -10.51 11.50 22.77
CA GLU A 194 -11.50 10.55 23.29
C GLU A 194 -10.91 9.61 24.34
N GLN A 195 -9.67 9.14 24.16
CA GLN A 195 -8.99 8.30 25.14
C GLN A 195 -8.69 9.04 26.45
N HIS A 196 -8.27 10.32 26.38
CA HIS A 196 -8.02 11.12 27.58
C HIS A 196 -9.30 11.41 28.37
N LEU A 197 -10.41 11.67 27.67
CA LEU A 197 -11.70 11.89 28.30
C LEU A 197 -12.23 10.62 28.98
N GLN A 198 -12.15 9.47 28.32
CA GLN A 198 -12.53 8.17 28.92
C GLN A 198 -11.69 7.85 30.15
N GLY A 199 -10.37 8.05 30.11
CA GLY A 199 -9.50 7.81 31.26
C GLY A 199 -9.77 8.73 32.45
N ALA A 200 -10.21 9.98 32.22
CA ALA A 200 -10.58 10.91 33.28
C ALA A 200 -11.91 10.55 33.96
N GLU A 201 -12.89 10.04 33.19
CA GLU A 201 -14.15 9.55 33.73
C GLU A 201 -13.94 8.28 34.59
N ASP A 202 -13.09 7.36 34.15
CA ASP A 202 -12.74 6.16 34.91
C ASP A 202 -11.97 6.51 36.20
N ALA A 203 -11.08 7.50 36.15
CA ALA A 203 -10.39 8.03 37.33
C ALA A 203 -11.31 8.82 38.29
N SER A 204 -12.43 9.35 37.79
CA SER A 204 -13.44 10.02 38.62
C SER A 204 -14.38 9.04 39.34
N LEU A 205 -14.46 7.78 38.89
CA LEU A 205 -15.30 6.72 39.46
C LEU A 205 -14.55 5.79 40.41
N THR A 206 -13.24 5.92 40.53
CA THR A 206 -12.51 5.32 41.65
C THR A 206 -12.90 6.08 42.91
N GLU A 207 -13.61 5.39 43.82
CA GLU A 207 -14.07 5.93 45.11
C GLU A 207 -12.96 6.79 45.76
N PRO A 208 -13.31 7.93 46.39
CA PRO A 208 -12.33 8.68 47.17
C PRO A 208 -11.68 7.70 48.13
N LEU A 209 -10.38 7.48 47.94
CA LEU A 209 -9.58 6.60 48.77
C LEU A 209 -9.91 6.93 50.23
N PRO A 210 -10.32 5.95 51.05
CA PRO A 210 -10.72 6.21 52.41
C PRO A 210 -9.63 7.04 53.10
N GLU A 211 -10.01 8.13 53.77
CA GLU A 211 -9.11 9.02 54.50
C GLU A 211 -8.20 8.18 55.41
N GLY A 212 -6.97 7.89 54.96
CA GLY A 212 -6.05 6.97 55.63
C GLY A 212 -5.29 5.99 54.72
N ALA A 213 -5.70 5.78 53.47
CA ALA A 213 -5.03 4.82 52.57
C ALA A 213 -3.62 5.26 52.08
N TRP A 214 -3.25 6.53 52.30
CA TRP A 214 -1.92 7.06 51.95
C TRP A 214 -0.85 6.80 53.02
N GLN A 215 -1.20 6.16 54.15
CA GLN A 215 -0.29 6.04 55.30
C GLN A 215 0.60 4.78 55.34
N THR A 216 0.54 3.88 54.36
CA THR A 216 1.35 2.64 54.42
C THR A 216 1.97 2.21 53.09
N TRP A 217 2.36 3.17 52.24
CA TRP A 217 3.51 2.93 51.36
C TRP A 217 4.74 3.48 52.07
N ASP A 218 4.99 2.95 53.28
CA ASP A 218 6.38 2.86 53.74
C ASP A 218 7.05 2.07 52.63
N LEU A 219 7.81 2.79 51.80
CA LEU A 219 8.78 2.21 50.90
C LEU A 219 9.67 1.37 51.81
N GLU A 220 9.35 0.07 51.92
CA GLU A 220 10.36 -0.92 52.25
C GLU A 220 11.43 -0.66 51.19
N GLU A 221 12.51 0.00 51.62
CA GLU A 221 13.74 0.10 50.86
C GLU A 221 14.05 -1.34 50.46
N GLU A 222 13.68 -1.70 49.24
CA GLU A 222 14.14 -2.93 48.61
C GLU A 222 15.66 -2.80 48.62
N SER A 223 16.25 -3.43 49.64
CA SER A 223 17.68 -3.57 49.78
C SER A 223 18.20 -4.03 48.44
N GLU A 224 19.19 -3.31 47.92
CA GLU A 224 19.96 -3.67 46.74
C GLU A 224 20.27 -5.18 46.79
N GLU A 225 19.44 -6.00 46.14
CA GLU A 225 19.77 -7.38 45.87
C GLU A 225 20.87 -7.33 44.82
N ASP A 226 22.08 -7.39 45.33
CA ASP A 226 23.35 -7.56 44.63
C ASP A 226 23.18 -8.69 43.60
N PHE A 227 22.87 -8.32 42.35
CA PHE A 227 22.60 -9.25 41.26
C PHE A 227 23.89 -10.03 40.96
N PRO A 228 24.01 -11.31 41.38
CA PRO A 228 25.25 -12.05 41.21
C PRO A 228 25.32 -12.50 39.75
N GLY A 229 26.21 -11.88 38.98
CA GLY A 229 26.55 -12.35 37.62
C GLY A 229 26.65 -11.31 36.51
N MET A 230 26.66 -10.00 36.80
CA MET A 230 26.79 -8.96 35.77
C MET A 230 28.23 -8.54 35.43
N ASP A 231 29.25 -9.15 36.05
CA ASP A 231 30.66 -8.77 35.84
C ASP A 231 31.27 -9.22 34.49
N ASP A 232 30.60 -10.09 33.73
CA ASP A 232 31.19 -10.69 32.51
C ASP A 232 30.62 -10.16 31.19
N PHE A 233 29.79 -9.11 31.19
CA PHE A 233 29.31 -8.51 29.93
C PHE A 233 30.34 -7.55 29.33
N ALA A 234 31.44 -8.12 28.81
CA ALA A 234 32.43 -7.38 28.02
C ALA A 234 31.80 -6.98 26.68
N TRP A 235 31.47 -5.69 26.54
CA TRP A 235 31.05 -5.13 25.26
C TRP A 235 32.14 -5.39 24.20
N PRO A 236 31.81 -6.08 23.09
CA PRO A 236 32.79 -6.30 22.03
C PRO A 236 33.24 -4.93 21.51
N SER A 237 34.54 -4.70 21.58
CA SER A 237 35.13 -3.46 21.09
C SER A 237 34.85 -3.33 19.59
N PRO A 238 34.50 -2.13 19.10
CA PRO A 238 34.23 -1.91 17.69
C PRO A 238 35.47 -2.28 16.89
N THR A 239 35.33 -3.28 16.02
CA THR A 239 36.33 -3.66 15.05
C THR A 239 36.60 -2.46 14.14
N GLN A 240 37.83 -1.94 14.20
CA GLN A 240 38.33 -0.96 13.25
C GLN A 240 38.22 -1.58 11.85
N SER A 241 37.36 -1.02 11.02
CA SER A 241 37.29 -1.35 9.61
C SER A 241 38.45 -0.70 8.88
N ASP A 242 39.39 -1.55 8.44
CA ASP A 242 40.45 -1.22 7.50
C ASP A 242 39.87 -0.52 6.27
N THR A 243 40.13 0.77 6.18
CA THR A 243 39.97 1.56 4.96
C THR A 243 41.32 1.58 4.27
N ASP A 244 41.62 0.51 3.55
CA ASP A 244 42.73 0.49 2.60
C ASP A 244 42.18 0.04 1.24
N ARG A 245 41.71 1.03 0.47
CA ARG A 245 41.38 0.85 -0.94
C ARG A 245 42.24 1.82 -1.74
N SER A 246 43.46 1.34 -1.96
CA SER A 246 44.47 1.86 -2.85
C SER A 246 43.96 2.03 -4.28
N ASP A 247 44.31 3.19 -4.84
CA ASP A 247 44.21 3.56 -6.26
C ASP A 247 44.83 2.51 -7.19
N HIS A 248 44.09 2.14 -8.24
CA HIS A 248 44.62 1.73 -9.55
C HIS A 248 43.58 1.95 -10.65
#